data_AF-A0A661K845-F1
#
_entry.id   AF-A0A661K845-F1
#
_cell.length_a   1.000
_cell.length_b   1.000
_cell.length_c   1.000
_cell.angle_alpha   90.00
_cell.angle_beta   90.00
_cell.angle_gamma   90.00
#
_symmetry.space_group_name_H-M   'P 1'
#
loop_
_entity.id
_entity.type
_entity.pdbx_description
1 polymer ?
#
loop_
_entity_poly.entity_id
_entity_poly.type
_entity_poly.pdbx_seq_one_letter_code
_entity_poly.pdbx_strand_id
1 'polypeptide(L)'
;DQATLGKLAGRIGHLDTFLSNGYKDALEDFRTLAEVNPRCCECQYLYGIILFNNSSNNNEAIKIFEGLRRAGFCPKSLLRDLALAYEKNDMLLEAIDTYRQMGEDLFAHKRLKALYLRLGDMEEVKFYDELIKRDLSD
;
A
#
# COMPACT_ATOMS: atom_id res chain seq x y z
N ASP A 1 24.26 -2.21 12.73
CA ASP A 1 25.16 -1.08 13.03
C ASP A 1 24.72 0.16 12.24
N GLN A 2 25.10 1.37 12.66
CA GLN A 2 24.66 2.60 12.00
C GLN A 2 25.19 2.74 10.55
N ALA A 3 26.26 2.01 10.20
CA ALA A 3 26.79 1.93 8.84
C ALA A 3 25.85 1.21 7.87
N THR A 4 25.16 0.15 8.32
CA THR A 4 24.15 -0.55 7.52
C THR A 4 22.90 0.29 7.38
N LEU A 5 22.44 0.95 8.45
CA LEU A 5 21.29 1.88 8.42
C LEU A 5 21.51 3.09 7.51
N GLY A 6 22.72 3.66 7.46
CA GLY A 6 23.06 4.77 6.55
C GLY A 6 23.10 4.36 5.08
N LYS A 7 23.65 3.17 4.77
CA LYS A 7 23.58 2.57 3.42
C LYS A 7 22.15 2.19 3.04
N LEU A 8 21.35 1.72 3.99
CA LEU A 8 19.91 1.49 3.84
C LEU A 8 19.19 2.78 3.49
N ALA A 9 19.35 3.84 4.27
CA ALA A 9 18.67 5.10 4.06
C ALA A 9 18.98 5.69 2.66
N GLY A 10 20.23 5.58 2.21
CA GLY A 10 20.63 5.96 0.85
C GLY A 10 20.01 5.09 -0.26
N ARG A 11 19.76 3.80 0.01
CA ARG A 11 19.08 2.86 -0.92
C ARG A 11 17.54 3.00 -0.89
N ILE A 12 16.97 3.25 0.28
CA ILE A 12 15.54 3.53 0.50
C ILE A 12 15.11 4.82 -0.20
N GLY A 13 16.01 5.81 -0.27
CA GLY A 13 15.75 7.11 -0.91
C GLY A 13 15.39 7.04 -2.40
N HIS A 14 15.61 5.91 -3.07
CA HIS A 14 15.28 5.75 -4.49
C HIS A 14 14.65 4.39 -4.80
N LEU A 15 13.48 4.10 -4.20
CA LEU A 15 12.60 3.00 -4.63
C LEU A 15 12.42 3.01 -6.17
N ASP A 16 12.28 4.19 -6.77
CA ASP A 16 12.15 4.37 -8.22
C ASP A 16 13.39 3.89 -9.00
N THR A 17 14.60 4.13 -8.48
CA THR A 17 15.84 3.65 -9.12
C THR A 17 15.96 2.12 -9.05
N PHE A 18 15.45 1.50 -7.99
CA PHE A 18 15.39 0.04 -7.89
C PHE A 18 14.38 -0.56 -8.88
N LEU A 19 13.21 0.06 -9.03
CA LEU A 19 12.22 -0.35 -10.03
C LEU A 19 12.75 -0.17 -11.46
N SER A 20 13.60 0.84 -11.71
CA SER A 20 14.23 1.05 -13.02
C SER A 20 15.41 0.12 -13.32
N ASN A 21 16.15 -0.34 -12.30
CA ASN A 21 17.30 -1.24 -12.48
C ASN A 21 16.90 -2.72 -12.65
N GLY A 22 15.63 -3.06 -12.45
CA GLY A 22 15.09 -4.39 -12.67
C GLY A 22 14.45 -4.97 -11.40
N TYR A 23 13.19 -5.40 -11.54
CA TYR A 23 12.39 -5.92 -10.43
C TYR A 23 13.02 -7.10 -9.68
N LYS A 24 13.81 -7.95 -10.34
CA LYS A 24 14.39 -9.15 -9.72
C LYS A 24 15.48 -8.80 -8.71
N ASP A 25 16.40 -7.90 -9.10
CA ASP A 25 17.52 -7.50 -8.24
C ASP A 25 17.02 -6.71 -7.03
N ALA A 26 16.04 -5.83 -7.24
CA ALA A 26 15.35 -5.14 -6.15
C ALA A 26 14.66 -6.13 -5.20
N LEU A 27 13.97 -7.14 -5.72
CA LEU A 27 13.28 -8.13 -4.90
C LEU A 27 14.25 -8.89 -3.98
N GLU A 28 15.41 -9.29 -4.49
CA GLU A 28 16.42 -10.00 -3.70
C GLU A 28 17.05 -9.10 -2.61
N ASP A 29 17.38 -7.86 -2.95
CA ASP A 29 17.95 -6.89 -2.01
C ASP A 29 16.98 -6.58 -0.86
N PHE A 30 15.71 -6.27 -1.17
CA PHE A 30 14.71 -5.94 -0.16
C PHE A 30 14.25 -7.18 0.63
N ARG A 31 14.26 -8.37 0.03
CA ARG A 31 14.05 -9.62 0.76
C ARG A 31 15.14 -9.83 1.80
N THR A 32 16.41 -9.76 1.38
CA THR A 32 17.56 -9.91 2.27
C THR A 32 17.50 -8.89 3.40
N LEU A 33 17.12 -7.66 3.07
CA LEU A 33 16.94 -6.59 4.05
C LEU A 33 15.90 -6.90 5.13
N ALA A 34 14.76 -7.44 4.72
CA ALA A 34 13.69 -7.87 5.62
C ALA A 34 14.14 -9.07 6.48
N GLU A 35 14.86 -10.03 5.90
CA GLU A 35 15.37 -11.22 6.60
C GLU A 35 16.42 -10.87 7.66
N VAL A 36 17.35 -9.95 7.36
CA VAL A 36 18.38 -9.52 8.34
C VAL A 36 17.83 -8.57 9.41
N ASN A 37 16.70 -7.91 9.16
CA ASN A 37 16.04 -7.00 10.11
C ASN A 37 14.57 -7.38 10.35
N PRO A 38 14.29 -8.56 10.95
CA PRO A 38 12.92 -9.09 11.05
C PRO A 38 11.98 -8.26 11.94
N ARG A 39 12.52 -7.38 12.79
CA ARG A 39 11.75 -6.47 13.67
C ARG A 39 11.63 -5.04 13.13
N CYS A 40 12.30 -4.72 12.02
CA CYS A 40 12.23 -3.41 11.39
C CYS A 40 10.97 -3.33 10.52
N CYS A 41 9.93 -2.67 11.01
CA CYS A 41 8.65 -2.56 10.31
C CYS A 41 8.80 -1.86 8.95
N GLU A 42 9.66 -0.86 8.87
CA GLU A 42 9.99 -0.15 7.64
C GLU A 42 10.66 -1.07 6.61
N CYS A 43 11.57 -1.94 7.07
CA CYS A 43 12.25 -2.90 6.21
C CYS A 43 11.28 -3.93 5.64
N GLN A 44 10.38 -4.46 6.50
CA GLN A 44 9.30 -5.35 6.07
C GLN A 44 8.34 -4.65 5.10
N TYR A 45 7.98 -3.39 5.38
CA TYR A 45 7.09 -2.60 4.54
C TYR A 45 7.68 -2.38 3.14
N LEU A 46 8.94 -1.99 3.05
CA LEU A 46 9.64 -1.82 1.77
C LEU A 46 9.68 -3.12 0.95
N TYR A 47 9.92 -4.26 1.60
CA TYR A 47 9.82 -5.56 0.93
C TYR A 47 8.40 -5.83 0.40
N GLY A 48 7.37 -5.55 1.20
CA GLY A 48 5.98 -5.62 0.77
C GLY A 48 5.66 -4.72 -0.44
N ILE A 49 6.23 -3.51 -0.50
CA ILE A 49 6.09 -2.59 -1.63
C ILE A 49 6.71 -3.15 -2.91
N ILE A 50 7.88 -3.76 -2.83
CA ILE A 50 8.51 -4.41 -3.99
C ILE A 50 7.67 -5.60 -4.47
N LEU A 51 7.14 -6.40 -3.55
CA LEU A 51 6.24 -7.49 -3.88
C LEU A 51 4.94 -6.99 -4.54
N PHE A 52 4.35 -5.90 -4.04
CA PHE A 52 3.13 -5.29 -4.58
C PHE A 52 3.29 -4.71 -5.99
N ASN A 53 4.48 -4.19 -6.31
CA ASN A 53 4.78 -3.69 -7.65
C ASN A 53 5.12 -4.82 -8.64
N ASN A 54 5.29 -6.05 -8.15
CA ASN A 54 5.45 -7.24 -8.97
C ASN A 54 4.14 -8.04 -9.01
N SER A 55 3.42 -7.99 -10.13
CA SER A 55 2.06 -8.56 -10.27
C SER A 55 1.92 -10.04 -9.88
N SER A 56 2.99 -10.83 -9.91
CA SER A 56 2.96 -12.24 -9.50
C SER A 56 2.90 -12.45 -7.97
N ASN A 57 3.14 -11.40 -7.17
CA ASN A 57 3.39 -11.51 -5.73
C ASN A 57 2.40 -10.69 -4.86
N ASN A 58 1.28 -10.23 -5.42
CA ASN A 58 0.30 -9.40 -4.70
C ASN A 58 -0.20 -10.05 -3.39
N ASN A 59 -0.43 -11.37 -3.39
CA ASN A 59 -0.86 -12.10 -2.19
C ASN A 59 0.17 -12.05 -1.05
N GLU A 60 1.46 -12.11 -1.38
CA GLU A 60 2.52 -12.06 -0.38
C GLU A 60 2.67 -10.63 0.19
N ALA A 61 2.51 -9.62 -0.67
CA ALA A 61 2.45 -8.23 -0.24
C ALA A 61 1.31 -7.98 0.77
N ILE A 62 0.11 -8.51 0.49
CA ILE A 62 -1.04 -8.41 1.43
C ILE A 62 -0.68 -9.01 2.79
N LYS A 63 -0.11 -10.22 2.85
CA LYS A 63 0.26 -10.85 4.13
C LYS A 63 1.23 -9.99 4.93
N ILE A 64 2.21 -9.39 4.27
CA ILE A 64 3.18 -8.49 4.92
C ILE A 64 2.46 -7.25 5.46
N PHE A 65 1.65 -6.59 4.64
CA PHE A 65 0.92 -5.39 5.05
C PHE A 65 -0.07 -5.65 6.18
N GLU A 66 -0.79 -6.78 6.17
CA GLU A 66 -1.66 -7.20 7.26
C GLU A 66 -0.87 -7.53 8.54
N GLY A 67 0.29 -8.18 8.40
CA GLY A 67 1.19 -8.46 9.52
C GLY A 67 1.67 -7.17 10.19
N LEU A 68 2.09 -6.19 9.39
CA LEU A 68 2.49 -4.86 9.84
C LEU A 68 1.36 -4.12 10.55
N ARG A 69 0.17 -4.09 9.95
CA ARG A 69 -1.02 -3.50 10.56
C ARG A 69 -1.35 -4.14 11.92
N ARG A 70 -1.29 -5.47 12.02
CA ARG A 70 -1.49 -6.21 13.29
C ARG A 70 -0.41 -5.90 14.33
N ALA A 71 0.81 -5.61 13.90
CA ALA A 71 1.90 -5.19 14.78
C ALA A 71 1.82 -3.71 15.20
N GLY A 72 0.79 -2.97 14.78
CA GLY A 72 0.60 -1.56 15.10
C GLY A 72 1.40 -0.59 14.22
N PHE A 73 2.11 -1.09 13.20
CA PHE A 73 2.68 -0.23 12.17
C PHE A 73 1.56 0.22 11.25
N CYS A 74 1.09 1.47 11.38
CA CYS A 74 -0.06 1.99 10.64
C CYS A 74 0.19 3.40 10.07
N PRO A 75 1.26 3.64 9.28
CA PRO A 75 1.35 4.88 8.54
C PRO A 75 0.20 4.96 7.52
N LYS A 76 -0.23 6.18 7.16
CA LYS A 76 -1.28 6.38 6.15
C LYS A 76 -0.95 5.70 4.81
N SER A 77 0.34 5.61 4.46
CA SER A 77 0.79 4.92 3.26
C SER A 77 0.51 3.42 3.30
N LEU A 78 0.66 2.77 4.46
CA LEU A 78 0.34 1.34 4.61
C LEU A 78 -1.14 1.06 4.32
N LEU A 79 -2.06 1.86 4.86
CA LEU A 79 -3.49 1.68 4.60
C LEU A 79 -3.81 1.83 3.11
N ARG A 80 -3.19 2.83 2.45
CA ARG A 80 -3.31 3.05 1.02
C ARG A 80 -2.82 1.84 0.21
N ASP A 81 -1.63 1.33 0.52
CA ASP A 81 -1.03 0.22 -0.22
C ASP A 81 -1.75 -1.10 0.02
N LEU A 82 -2.22 -1.35 1.25
CA LEU A 82 -3.04 -2.51 1.59
C LEU A 82 -4.38 -2.49 0.85
N ALA A 83 -5.08 -1.34 0.83
CA ALA A 83 -6.35 -1.21 0.11
C ALA A 83 -6.16 -1.40 -1.42
N LEU A 84 -5.09 -0.86 -1.97
CA LEU A 84 -4.73 -1.08 -3.38
C LEU A 84 -4.37 -2.55 -3.66
N ALA A 85 -3.68 -3.22 -2.74
CA ALA A 85 -3.33 -4.63 -2.88
C ALA A 85 -4.57 -5.53 -2.86
N TYR A 86 -5.53 -5.27 -1.96
CA TYR A 86 -6.83 -5.95 -1.96
C TYR A 86 -7.56 -5.71 -3.29
N GLU A 87 -7.62 -4.47 -3.77
CA GLU A 87 -8.30 -4.16 -5.03
C GLU A 87 -7.66 -4.85 -6.25
N LYS A 88 -6.32 -4.92 -6.31
CA LYS A 88 -5.60 -5.66 -7.37
C LYS A 88 -5.88 -7.17 -7.33
N ASN A 89 -6.23 -7.71 -6.18
CA ASN A 89 -6.59 -9.11 -5.98
C ASN A 89 -8.11 -9.36 -5.98
N ASP A 90 -8.91 -8.38 -6.42
CA ASP A 90 -10.38 -8.45 -6.46
C ASP A 90 -11.05 -8.70 -5.09
N MET A 91 -10.34 -8.40 -4.01
CA MET A 91 -10.85 -8.44 -2.63
C MET A 91 -11.57 -7.11 -2.32
N LEU A 92 -12.73 -6.91 -2.97
CA LEU A 92 -13.39 -5.60 -3.01
C LEU A 92 -13.89 -5.11 -1.66
N LEU A 93 -14.40 -6.02 -0.81
CA LEU A 93 -14.94 -5.67 0.50
C LEU A 93 -13.80 -5.22 1.45
N GLU A 94 -12.69 -5.95 1.44
CA GLU A 94 -11.50 -5.62 2.23
C GLU A 94 -10.86 -4.30 1.78
N ALA A 95 -10.86 -4.05 0.47
CA ALA A 95 -10.43 -2.77 -0.08
C ALA A 95 -11.33 -1.63 0.41
N ILE A 96 -12.66 -1.78 0.33
CA ILE A 96 -13.64 -0.80 0.81
C ILE A 96 -13.45 -0.51 2.30
N ASP A 97 -13.38 -1.56 3.12
CA ASP A 97 -13.21 -1.41 4.58
C ASP A 97 -11.90 -0.71 4.93
N THR A 98 -10.84 -0.97 4.17
CA THR A 98 -9.53 -0.34 4.38
C THR A 98 -9.54 1.12 3.92
N TYR A 99 -10.15 1.44 2.77
CA TYR A 99 -10.30 2.84 2.31
C TYR A 99 -11.16 3.66 3.27
N ARG A 100 -12.23 3.09 3.84
CA ARG A 100 -13.06 3.78 4.85
C ARG A 100 -12.27 4.17 6.11
N GLN A 101 -11.27 3.38 6.49
CA GLN A 101 -10.38 3.71 7.62
C GLN A 101 -9.49 4.93 7.37
N MET A 102 -9.33 5.36 6.12
CA MET A 102 -8.50 6.52 5.77
C MET A 102 -9.20 7.87 6.07
N GLY A 103 -10.51 7.85 6.37
CA GLY A 103 -11.30 9.05 6.70
C GLY A 103 -11.43 9.99 5.50
N GLU A 104 -11.33 11.29 5.76
CA GLU A 104 -11.39 12.35 4.73
C GLU A 104 -10.09 12.40 3.91
N ASP A 105 -9.87 11.38 3.08
CA ASP A 105 -8.78 11.32 2.10
C ASP A 105 -9.39 11.30 0.70
N LEU A 106 -9.15 12.35 -0.09
CA LEU A 106 -9.70 12.52 -1.43
C LEU A 106 -9.39 11.34 -2.36
N PHE A 107 -8.22 10.71 -2.20
CA PHE A 107 -7.88 9.52 -2.98
C PHE A 107 -8.74 8.34 -2.55
N ALA A 108 -8.89 8.10 -1.24
CA ALA A 108 -9.76 7.04 -0.72
C ALA A 108 -11.22 7.25 -1.19
N HIS A 109 -11.75 8.48 -1.13
CA HIS A 109 -13.09 8.79 -1.65
C HIS A 109 -13.24 8.45 -3.14
N LYS A 110 -12.25 8.80 -3.97
CA LYS A 110 -12.25 8.45 -5.41
C LYS A 110 -12.22 6.93 -5.63
N ARG A 111 -11.45 6.19 -4.84
CA ARG A 111 -11.38 4.72 -4.93
C ARG A 111 -12.68 4.07 -4.45
N LEU A 112 -13.25 4.52 -3.34
CA LEU A 112 -14.53 4.03 -2.80
C LEU A 112 -15.65 4.21 -3.83
N LYS A 113 -15.79 5.41 -4.41
CA LYS A 113 -16.75 5.67 -5.49
C LYS A 113 -16.61 4.66 -6.65
N ALA A 114 -15.38 4.41 -7.10
CA ALA A 114 -15.12 3.47 -8.18
C ALA A 114 -15.49 2.03 -7.81
N LEU A 115 -15.22 1.59 -6.57
CA LEU A 115 -15.58 0.26 -6.08
C LEU A 115 -17.09 0.10 -5.97
N TYR A 116 -17.80 1.08 -5.41
CA TYR A 116 -19.27 1.03 -5.34
C TYR A 116 -19.93 1.05 -6.71
N LEU A 117 -19.35 1.77 -7.67
CA LEU A 117 -19.81 1.71 -9.06
C LEU A 117 -19.64 0.29 -9.64
N ARG A 118 -18.52 -0.38 -9.37
CA ARG A 118 -18.30 -1.78 -9.77
C ARG A 118 -19.30 -2.74 -9.13
N LEU A 119 -19.70 -2.49 -7.88
CA LEU A 119 -20.69 -3.28 -7.15
C LEU A 119 -22.14 -2.94 -7.51
N GLY A 120 -22.38 -1.85 -8.25
CA GLY A 120 -23.72 -1.37 -8.58
C GLY A 120 -24.45 -0.63 -7.45
N ASP A 121 -23.74 -0.26 -6.39
CA ASP A 121 -24.31 0.50 -5.27
C ASP A 121 -24.37 1.99 -5.61
N MET A 122 -25.46 2.38 -6.27
CA MET A 122 -25.64 3.75 -6.76
C MET A 122 -25.91 4.77 -5.64
N GLU A 123 -26.25 4.31 -4.43
CA GLU A 123 -26.43 5.20 -3.27
C GLU A 123 -25.08 5.68 -2.77
N GLU A 124 -24.16 4.74 -2.49
CA GLU A 124 -22.79 5.07 -2.07
C GLU A 124 -22.04 5.85 -3.18
N VAL A 125 -22.26 5.52 -4.46
CA VAL A 125 -21.68 6.29 -5.58
C VAL A 125 -22.06 7.78 -5.51
N LYS A 126 -23.32 8.10 -5.25
CA LYS A 126 -23.78 9.49 -5.13
C LYS A 126 -23.20 10.15 -3.89
N PHE A 127 -23.15 9.44 -2.77
CA PHE A 127 -22.58 9.93 -1.53
C PHE A 127 -21.11 10.37 -1.71
N TYR A 128 -20.25 9.50 -2.27
CA TYR A 128 -18.85 9.88 -2.52
C TYR A 128 -18.70 10.91 -3.63
N ASP A 129 -19.61 10.99 -4.60
CA ASP A 129 -19.59 12.05 -5.62
C ASP A 129 -19.75 13.44 -4.98
N GLU A 130 -20.66 13.59 -4.03
CA GLU A 130 -20.85 14.85 -3.30
C GLU A 130 -19.66 15.19 -2.40
N LEU A 131 -19.08 14.19 -1.70
CA LEU A 131 -17.85 14.41 -0.91
C LEU A 131 -16.70 14.91 -1.78
N ILE A 132 -16.47 14.28 -2.94
CA ILE A 132 -15.39 14.66 -3.86
C ILE A 132 -15.62 16.08 -4.42
N LYS A 133 -16.86 16.46 -4.75
CA LYS A 133 -17.18 17.81 -5.21
C LYS A 133 -16.87 18.86 -4.16
N ARG A 134 -17.25 18.60 -2.89
CA ARG A 134 -16.94 19.49 -1.77
C ARG A 134 -15.43 19.67 -1.61
N ASP A 135 -14.68 18.57 -1.53
CA ASP A 135 -13.22 18.59 -1.33
C ASP A 135 -12.45 19.28 -2.48
N LEU A 136 -13.02 19.36 -3.69
CA LEU A 136 -12.42 20.04 -4.86
C LEU A 136 -12.83 21.51 -5.00
N SER A 137 -13.82 21.96 -4.22
CA SER A 137 -14.33 23.34 -4.26
C SER A 137 -13.73 24.23 -3.16
N ASP A 138 -13.07 23.63 -2.17
CA ASP A 138 -12.34 24.28 -1.06
C ASP A 138 -10.85 24.50 -1.41
#